data_AF-A0A9P5ZWI0-F1
#
_entry.id   AF-A0A9P5ZWI0-F1
#
_cell.length_a   1.000
_cell.length_b   1.000
_cell.length_c   1.000
_cell.angle_alpha   90.00
_cell.angle_beta   90.00
_cell.angle_gamma   90.00
#
_symmetry.space_group_name_H-M   'P 1'
#
loop_
_entity.id
_entity.type
_entity.pdbx_description
1 polymer ?
#
loop_
_entity_poly.entity_id
_entity_poly.type
_entity_poly.pdbx_seq_one_letter_code
_entity_poly.pdbx_strand_id
1 'polypeptide(L)'
;MVYDYPSDSSSQRHLMEEWTGYNLLVPYTQYPVPVSGVVPKFYGYYEPEAPESQSGEREKLGAILLLEDCGVPVVYDTLSKAHKTTCLSLLARLHIHWYLYNSHPSKILVQPGPMEKKPDRRGIEEPRFRIVGMGSAMTFETFKRTEGATRSREYDGRAKMGVQSILDAAREHREMAKEGRDKMAAILAKWKETQRREFEKAKRQMGVHLLG
;
A
#
# COMPACT_ATOMS: atom_id res chain seq x y z
N MET A 1 19.28 2.37 -2.57
CA MET A 1 18.00 2.56 -1.86
C MET A 1 17.60 1.18 -1.37
N VAL A 2 17.87 0.88 -0.11
CA VAL A 2 17.47 -0.41 0.48
C VAL A 2 15.97 -0.32 0.65
N TYR A 3 15.22 -1.18 -0.05
CA TYR A 3 13.81 -1.35 0.26
C TYR A 3 13.76 -2.03 1.61
N ASP A 4 13.50 -1.22 2.64
CA ASP A 4 13.12 -1.71 3.96
C ASP A 4 11.71 -2.32 3.80
N TYR A 5 11.65 -3.52 3.22
CA TYR A 5 10.46 -4.34 3.26
C TYR A 5 10.22 -4.57 4.75
N PRO A 6 9.08 -4.15 5.32
CA PRO A 6 8.83 -4.32 6.74
C PRO A 6 9.08 -5.80 7.08
N SER A 7 9.93 -6.04 8.07
CA SER A 7 10.47 -7.34 8.49
C SER A 7 9.39 -8.37 8.87
N ASP A 8 8.12 -8.01 8.75
CA ASP A 8 6.98 -8.88 8.84
C ASP A 8 6.34 -9.09 7.45
N SER A 9 6.98 -9.91 6.62
CA SER A 9 6.44 -10.37 5.33
C SER A 9 5.14 -11.18 5.48
N SER A 10 4.72 -11.52 6.71
CA SER A 10 3.44 -12.18 6.99
C SER A 10 2.26 -11.20 6.92
N SER A 11 2.48 -9.93 7.27
CA SER A 11 1.44 -8.90 7.39
C SER A 11 0.74 -8.50 6.09
N GLN A 12 1.25 -8.94 4.93
CA GLN A 12 0.72 -8.60 3.60
C GLN A 12 0.31 -9.82 2.78
N ARG A 13 0.45 -11.04 3.31
CA ARG A 13 0.13 -12.27 2.57
C ARG A 13 -1.32 -12.31 2.11
N HIS A 14 -2.24 -11.81 2.93
CA HIS A 14 -3.66 -11.74 2.62
C HIS A 14 -3.98 -10.84 1.41
N LEU A 15 -3.08 -9.91 1.04
CA LEU A 15 -3.23 -9.10 -0.18
C LEU A 15 -2.82 -9.87 -1.46
N MET A 16 -2.09 -10.97 -1.33
CA MET A 16 -1.60 -11.81 -2.44
C MET A 16 -2.45 -13.07 -2.66
N GLU A 17 -3.18 -13.47 -1.62
CA GLU A 17 -3.93 -14.72 -1.61
C GLU A 17 -5.24 -14.62 -2.40
N GLU A 18 -5.61 -15.76 -3.01
CA GLU A 18 -6.92 -15.92 -3.62
C GLU A 18 -7.90 -16.42 -2.57
N TRP A 19 -9.04 -15.75 -2.48
CA TRP A 19 -10.09 -16.06 -1.55
C TRP A 19 -11.38 -16.31 -2.32
N THR A 20 -12.24 -17.17 -1.81
CA THR A 20 -13.58 -17.35 -2.34
C THR A 20 -14.55 -16.39 -1.65
N GLY A 21 -15.63 -16.00 -2.34
CA GLY A 21 -16.67 -15.14 -1.79
C GLY A 21 -16.65 -13.70 -2.31
N TYR A 22 -17.34 -12.81 -1.59
CA TYR A 22 -17.55 -11.42 -1.98
C TYR A 22 -17.26 -10.46 -0.81
N ASN A 23 -16.72 -9.28 -1.12
CA ASN A 23 -16.57 -8.17 -0.19
C ASN A 23 -17.64 -7.11 -0.43
N LEU A 24 -18.15 -6.51 0.64
CA LEU A 24 -18.96 -5.30 0.59
C LEU A 24 -18.18 -4.17 1.28
N LEU A 25 -17.53 -3.31 0.49
CA LEU A 25 -16.62 -2.28 1.00
C LEU A 25 -17.35 -0.94 1.09
N VAL A 26 -18.34 -0.79 1.97
CA VAL A 26 -19.03 0.50 2.15
C VAL A 26 -18.05 1.52 2.77
N PRO A 27 -17.98 2.77 2.27
CA PRO A 27 -18.77 3.38 1.19
C PRO A 27 -18.14 3.31 -0.22
N TYR A 28 -17.05 2.57 -0.39
CA TYR A 28 -16.29 2.45 -1.63
C TYR A 28 -17.01 1.68 -2.74
N THR A 29 -17.81 0.66 -2.41
CA THR A 29 -18.61 -0.13 -3.35
C THR A 29 -20.06 -0.22 -2.90
N GLN A 30 -20.99 -0.19 -3.87
CA GLN A 30 -22.44 -0.31 -3.62
C GLN A 30 -22.95 -1.75 -3.66
N TYR A 31 -22.21 -2.64 -4.32
CA TYR A 31 -22.57 -4.03 -4.53
C TYR A 31 -21.44 -4.95 -4.08
N PRO A 32 -21.73 -6.22 -3.77
CA PRO A 32 -20.71 -7.21 -3.48
C PRO A 32 -19.75 -7.37 -4.67
N VAL A 33 -18.46 -7.37 -4.41
CA VAL A 33 -17.40 -7.60 -5.41
C VAL A 33 -16.62 -8.87 -5.07
N PRO A 34 -16.26 -9.72 -6.05
CA PRO A 34 -15.52 -10.94 -5.77
C PRO A 34 -14.24 -10.65 -4.99
N VAL A 35 -13.98 -11.43 -3.94
CA VAL A 35 -12.68 -11.37 -3.27
C VAL A 35 -11.65 -12.02 -4.19
N SER A 36 -10.51 -11.37 -4.35
CA SER A 36 -9.35 -11.90 -5.06
C SER A 36 -8.07 -11.26 -4.52
N GLY A 37 -6.91 -11.78 -4.95
CA GLY A 37 -5.63 -11.13 -4.68
C GLY A 37 -5.62 -9.67 -5.15
N VAL A 38 -5.16 -8.77 -4.29
CA VAL A 38 -5.03 -7.33 -4.55
C VAL A 38 -3.75 -7.00 -5.30
N VAL A 39 -2.64 -7.63 -4.90
CA VAL A 39 -1.31 -7.46 -5.48
C VAL A 39 -0.79 -8.82 -5.98
N PRO A 40 0.19 -8.85 -6.91
CA PRO A 40 0.77 -10.09 -7.42
C PRO A 40 1.26 -11.00 -6.29
N LYS A 41 1.11 -12.31 -6.46
CA LYS A 41 1.80 -13.27 -5.58
C LYS A 41 3.31 -13.08 -5.67
N PHE A 42 3.97 -13.07 -4.52
CA PHE A 42 5.42 -13.09 -4.40
C PHE A 42 5.91 -14.53 -4.29
N TYR A 43 6.81 -14.94 -5.17
CA TYR A 43 7.39 -16.29 -5.19
C TYR A 43 8.82 -16.32 -4.66
N GLY A 44 9.54 -15.21 -4.68
CA GLY A 44 10.90 -15.15 -4.16
C GLY A 44 11.67 -13.91 -4.58
N TYR A 45 12.81 -13.73 -3.94
CA TYR A 45 13.78 -12.68 -4.22
C TYR A 45 15.16 -13.33 -4.30
N TYR A 46 15.91 -13.02 -5.35
CA TYR A 46 17.24 -13.55 -5.58
C TYR A 46 18.22 -12.38 -5.70
N GLU A 47 19.22 -12.36 -4.82
CA GLU A 47 20.33 -11.42 -4.88
C GLU A 47 21.54 -12.16 -5.49
N PRO A 48 21.95 -11.81 -6.71
CA PRO A 48 23.09 -12.45 -7.36
C PRO A 48 24.40 -12.12 -6.65
N GLU A 49 25.24 -13.13 -6.47
CA GLU A 49 26.61 -12.94 -5.99
C GLU A 49 27.47 -12.38 -7.12
N ALA A 50 28.05 -11.20 -6.90
CA ALA A 50 28.97 -10.60 -7.85
C ALA A 50 30.24 -11.46 -7.96
N PRO A 51 30.71 -11.80 -9.18
CA PRO A 51 32.01 -12.45 -9.33
C PRO A 51 33.10 -11.56 -8.72
N GLU A 52 34.08 -12.17 -8.06
CA GLU A 52 35.22 -11.43 -7.54
C GLU A 52 35.99 -10.78 -8.70
N SER A 53 36.02 -9.45 -8.72
CA SER A 53 36.84 -8.72 -9.68
C SER A 53 38.28 -8.65 -9.18
N GLN A 54 39.24 -8.77 -10.10
CA GLN A 54 40.67 -8.60 -9.80
C GLN A 54 41.00 -7.17 -9.33
N SER A 55 40.08 -6.21 -9.50
CA SER A 55 40.22 -4.80 -9.10
C SER A 55 39.69 -4.50 -7.70
N GLY A 56 39.08 -5.45 -7.00
CA GLY A 56 38.46 -5.24 -5.67
C GLY A 56 37.12 -4.49 -5.70
N GLU A 57 36.66 -4.03 -6.86
CA GLU A 57 35.33 -3.44 -7.05
C GLU A 57 34.34 -4.52 -7.50
N ARG A 58 33.48 -4.98 -6.59
CA ARG A 58 32.39 -5.91 -6.96
C ARG A 58 31.40 -5.21 -7.89
N GLU A 59 31.23 -5.74 -9.10
CA GLU A 59 30.18 -5.30 -10.01
C GLU A 59 28.81 -5.58 -9.36
N LYS A 60 28.02 -4.54 -9.07
CA LYS A 60 26.72 -4.72 -8.42
C LYS A 60 25.73 -5.29 -9.43
N LEU A 61 25.49 -6.59 -9.35
CA LEU A 61 24.44 -7.25 -10.10
C LEU A 61 23.07 -6.86 -9.54
N GLY A 62 22.09 -6.68 -10.43
CA GLY A 62 20.73 -6.30 -10.06
C GLY A 62 19.98 -7.48 -9.44
N ALA A 63 19.27 -7.23 -8.33
CA ALA A 63 18.45 -8.26 -7.72
C ALA A 63 17.23 -8.64 -8.58
N ILE A 64 16.84 -9.91 -8.52
CA ILE A 64 15.71 -10.48 -9.26
C ILE A 64 14.54 -10.68 -8.31
N LEU A 65 13.37 -10.15 -8.70
CA LEU A 65 12.12 -10.29 -7.97
C LEU A 65 11.15 -11.17 -8.76
N LEU A 66 10.74 -12.32 -8.18
CA LEU A 66 9.83 -13.26 -8.83
C LEU A 66 8.39 -13.05 -8.36
N LEU A 67 7.52 -12.65 -9.29
CA LEU A 67 6.12 -12.32 -9.05
C LEU A 67 5.18 -13.10 -9.99
N GLU A 68 3.90 -13.16 -9.62
CA GLU A 68 2.81 -13.62 -10.48
C GLU A 68 2.79 -12.87 -11.82
N ASP A 69 2.68 -13.63 -12.92
CA ASP A 69 2.30 -13.06 -14.21
C ASP A 69 0.83 -12.64 -14.16
N CYS A 70 0.61 -11.33 -14.17
CA CYS A 70 -0.71 -10.74 -14.04
C CYS A 70 -1.30 -10.30 -15.39
N GLY A 71 -0.66 -10.68 -16.50
CA GLY A 71 -1.11 -10.39 -17.85
C GLY A 71 -0.83 -8.95 -18.28
N VAL A 72 -1.84 -8.31 -18.85
CA VAL A 72 -1.69 -7.02 -19.55
C VAL A 72 -2.38 -5.88 -18.81
N PRO A 73 -1.96 -4.62 -19.00
CA PRO A 73 -2.66 -3.47 -18.43
C PRO A 73 -4.13 -3.43 -18.83
N VAL A 74 -4.99 -3.04 -17.89
CA VAL A 74 -6.40 -2.81 -18.20
C VAL A 74 -6.59 -1.61 -19.11
N VAL A 75 -7.57 -1.71 -20.01
CA VAL A 75 -8.10 -0.57 -20.78
C VAL A 75 -9.47 -0.25 -20.20
N TYR A 76 -9.59 0.82 -19.43
CA TYR A 76 -10.82 1.09 -18.68
C TYR A 76 -12.07 1.19 -19.56
N ASP A 77 -11.96 1.73 -20.76
CA ASP A 77 -13.11 1.90 -21.66
C ASP A 77 -13.68 0.57 -22.16
N THR A 78 -12.90 -0.50 -22.13
CA THR A 78 -13.35 -1.84 -22.55
C THR A 78 -13.90 -2.67 -21.38
N LEU A 79 -13.77 -2.19 -20.13
CA LEU A 79 -14.23 -2.92 -18.95
C LEU A 79 -15.72 -2.73 -18.70
N SER A 80 -16.39 -3.82 -18.33
CA SER A 80 -17.75 -3.77 -17.80
C SER A 80 -17.81 -2.95 -16.49
N LYS A 81 -19.00 -2.45 -16.13
CA LYS A 81 -19.21 -1.75 -14.85
C LYS A 81 -18.80 -2.62 -13.66
N ALA A 82 -19.06 -3.93 -13.72
CA ALA A 82 -18.67 -4.88 -12.68
C ALA A 82 -17.13 -4.96 -12.56
N HIS A 83 -16.41 -5.09 -13.67
CA HIS A 83 -14.94 -5.15 -13.67
C HIS A 83 -14.29 -3.83 -13.20
N LYS A 84 -14.85 -2.68 -13.59
CA LYS A 84 -14.41 -1.37 -13.07
C LYS A 84 -14.60 -1.29 -11.55
N THR A 85 -15.73 -1.77 -11.05
CA THR A 85 -16.01 -1.81 -9.60
C THR A 85 -15.04 -2.76 -8.88
N THR A 86 -14.72 -3.91 -9.48
CA THR A 86 -13.67 -4.81 -8.97
C THR A 86 -12.32 -4.10 -8.90
N CYS A 87 -11.90 -3.37 -9.94
CA CYS A 87 -10.64 -2.60 -9.94
C CYS A 87 -10.61 -1.55 -8.82
N LEU A 88 -11.71 -0.81 -8.63
CA LEU A 88 -11.84 0.14 -7.51
C LEU A 88 -11.73 -0.55 -6.15
N SER A 89 -12.32 -1.74 -6.01
CA SER A 89 -12.24 -2.50 -4.76
C SER A 89 -10.81 -2.87 -4.38
N LEU A 90 -9.93 -3.10 -5.35
CA LEU A 90 -8.51 -3.38 -5.09
C LEU A 90 -7.82 -2.17 -4.45
N LEU A 91 -8.07 -0.97 -4.99
CA LEU A 91 -7.54 0.28 -4.45
C LEU A 91 -8.10 0.59 -3.06
N ALA A 92 -9.41 0.39 -2.86
CA ALA A 92 -10.02 0.54 -1.55
C ALA A 92 -9.38 -0.39 -0.51
N ARG A 93 -9.12 -1.66 -0.87
CA ARG A 93 -8.45 -2.62 0.00
C ARG A 93 -7.01 -2.22 0.29
N LEU A 94 -6.24 -1.73 -0.68
CA LEU A 94 -4.91 -1.16 -0.40
C LEU A 94 -4.97 0.00 0.60
N HIS A 95 -5.93 0.91 0.44
CA HIS A 95 -6.12 2.04 1.35
C HIS A 95 -6.49 1.59 2.77
N ILE A 96 -7.38 0.60 2.91
CA ILE A 96 -7.72 0.00 4.21
C ILE A 96 -6.48 -0.62 4.87
N HIS A 97 -5.56 -1.16 4.07
CA HIS A 97 -4.29 -1.72 4.54
C HIS A 97 -3.14 -0.70 4.58
N TRP A 98 -3.43 0.59 4.67
CA TRP A 98 -2.45 1.66 4.91
C TRP A 98 -1.40 1.85 3.81
N TYR A 99 -1.78 1.52 2.57
CA TYR A 99 -1.04 1.90 1.36
C TYR A 99 -1.75 3.04 0.66
N LEU A 100 -1.01 4.07 0.29
CA LEU A 100 -1.39 5.06 -0.70
C LEU A 100 -0.82 4.62 -2.05
N TYR A 101 -1.68 4.53 -3.05
CA TYR A 101 -1.29 4.03 -4.36
C TYR A 101 -1.88 4.89 -5.48
N ASN A 102 -1.11 5.08 -6.55
CA ASN A 102 -1.57 5.81 -7.73
C ASN A 102 -2.40 4.88 -8.62
N SER A 103 -3.64 5.27 -8.90
CA SER A 103 -4.65 4.50 -9.63
C SER A 103 -4.50 4.52 -11.16
N HIS A 104 -3.31 4.81 -11.68
CA HIS A 104 -3.06 4.88 -13.11
C HIS A 104 -3.41 3.55 -13.80
N PRO A 105 -4.13 3.54 -14.95
CA PRO A 105 -4.58 2.31 -15.62
C PRO A 105 -3.45 1.31 -15.88
N SER A 106 -2.25 1.80 -16.21
CA SER A 106 -1.07 0.95 -16.43
C SER A 106 -0.57 0.19 -15.19
N LYS A 107 -1.12 0.48 -14.00
CA LYS A 107 -0.76 -0.16 -12.73
C LYS A 107 -1.78 -1.20 -12.29
N ILE A 108 -2.85 -1.40 -13.05
CA ILE A 108 -3.78 -2.50 -12.85
C ILE A 108 -3.64 -3.44 -14.04
N LEU A 109 -3.19 -4.66 -13.78
CA LEU A 109 -3.08 -5.69 -14.80
C LEU A 109 -4.27 -6.64 -14.71
N VAL A 110 -4.60 -7.26 -15.84
CA VAL A 110 -5.63 -8.28 -15.99
C VAL A 110 -5.08 -9.51 -16.67
N GLN A 111 -5.38 -10.68 -16.10
CA GLN A 111 -5.11 -11.98 -16.69
C GLN A 111 -6.39 -12.81 -16.82
N PRO A 112 -6.43 -13.77 -17.75
CA PRO A 112 -7.49 -14.78 -17.81
C PRO A 112 -7.58 -15.57 -16.50
N GLY A 113 -8.79 -15.98 -16.12
CA GLY A 113 -9.02 -16.80 -14.94
C GLY A 113 -10.02 -17.94 -15.18
N PRO A 114 -10.46 -18.64 -14.13
CA PRO A 114 -10.08 -18.43 -12.74
C PRO A 114 -8.74 -19.14 -12.39
N MET A 115 -8.09 -18.77 -11.28
CA MET A 115 -6.70 -19.17 -11.00
C MET A 115 -6.53 -20.63 -10.62
N GLU A 116 -7.62 -21.32 -10.27
CA GLU A 116 -7.64 -22.74 -9.96
C GLU A 116 -7.48 -23.59 -11.23
N LYS A 117 -7.74 -23.01 -12.41
CA LYS A 117 -7.50 -23.65 -13.70
C LYS A 117 -6.05 -23.44 -14.17
N LYS A 118 -5.54 -24.40 -14.93
CA LYS A 118 -4.26 -24.28 -15.63
C LYS A 118 -4.31 -23.14 -16.67
N PRO A 119 -3.19 -22.48 -17.01
CA PRO A 119 -3.18 -21.31 -17.89
C PRO A 119 -3.90 -21.51 -19.23
N ASP A 120 -3.75 -22.69 -19.84
CA ASP A 120 -4.39 -23.10 -21.11
C ASP A 120 -5.92 -23.24 -21.02
N ARG A 121 -6.47 -23.30 -19.80
CA ARG A 121 -7.90 -23.47 -19.52
C ARG A 121 -8.53 -22.22 -18.89
N ARG A 122 -7.79 -21.12 -18.80
CA ARG A 122 -8.28 -19.85 -18.29
C ARG A 122 -8.91 -19.05 -19.42
N GLY A 123 -9.99 -18.34 -19.12
CA GLY A 123 -10.72 -17.49 -20.04
C GLY A 123 -10.90 -16.07 -19.51
N ILE A 124 -11.34 -15.17 -20.40
CA ILE A 124 -11.63 -13.78 -20.05
C ILE A 124 -13.02 -13.59 -19.42
N GLU A 125 -13.81 -14.65 -19.29
CA GLU A 125 -15.14 -14.63 -18.65
C GLU A 125 -15.03 -14.40 -17.14
N GLU A 126 -13.97 -14.92 -16.51
CA GLU A 126 -13.68 -14.76 -15.08
C GLU A 126 -12.28 -14.14 -14.89
N PRO A 127 -12.06 -12.89 -15.31
CA PRO A 127 -10.73 -12.28 -15.30
C PRO A 127 -10.26 -11.98 -13.88
N ARG A 128 -8.94 -11.96 -13.68
CA ARG A 128 -8.32 -11.61 -12.40
C ARG A 128 -7.51 -10.33 -12.55
N PHE A 129 -7.71 -9.41 -11.61
CA PHE A 129 -7.10 -8.08 -11.62
C PHE A 129 -6.09 -7.96 -10.49
N ARG A 130 -4.95 -7.31 -10.75
CA ARG A 130 -3.89 -7.08 -9.76
C ARG A 130 -3.35 -5.67 -9.86
N ILE A 131 -3.06 -5.06 -8.71
CA ILE A 131 -2.30 -3.81 -8.64
C ILE A 131 -0.81 -4.14 -8.65
N VAL A 132 -0.09 -3.67 -9.67
CA VAL A 132 1.35 -3.89 -9.85
C VAL A 132 2.15 -2.62 -9.62
N GLY A 133 3.44 -2.74 -9.31
CA GLY A 133 4.33 -1.59 -9.14
C GLY A 133 4.38 -1.04 -7.71
N MET A 134 4.20 -1.90 -6.70
CA MET A 134 4.17 -1.55 -5.28
C MET A 134 5.43 -0.81 -4.79
N GLY A 135 6.56 -0.87 -5.50
CA GLY A 135 7.76 -0.08 -5.20
C GLY A 135 7.55 1.44 -5.28
N SER A 136 6.43 1.91 -5.85
CA SER A 136 6.03 3.33 -5.84
C SER A 136 4.90 3.63 -4.84
N ALA A 137 4.44 2.64 -4.06
CA ALA A 137 3.44 2.84 -3.03
C ALA A 137 4.01 3.63 -1.86
N MET A 138 3.18 4.48 -1.23
CA MET A 138 3.54 5.17 0.00
C MET A 138 2.84 4.50 1.18
N THR A 139 3.60 4.10 2.20
CA THR A 139 3.02 3.59 3.45
C THR A 139 2.68 4.74 4.39
N PHE A 140 1.77 4.51 5.34
CA PHE A 140 1.48 5.50 6.38
C PHE A 140 2.74 5.85 7.18
N GLU A 141 3.64 4.90 7.44
CA GLU A 141 4.93 5.16 8.09
C GLU A 141 5.81 6.13 7.30
N THR A 142 5.91 5.92 5.98
CA THR A 142 6.68 6.82 5.10
C THR A 142 6.03 8.20 5.05
N PHE A 143 4.71 8.26 4.95
CA PHE A 143 3.97 9.52 4.97
C PHE A 143 4.16 10.27 6.29
N LYS A 144 4.06 9.59 7.44
CA LYS A 144 4.35 10.17 8.76
C LYS A 144 5.76 10.75 8.83
N ARG A 145 6.77 10.08 8.27
CA ARG A 145 8.15 10.60 8.24
C ARG A 145 8.24 11.88 7.39
N THR A 146 7.57 11.92 6.24
CA THR A 146 7.52 13.12 5.38
C THR A 146 6.83 14.29 6.07
N GLU A 147 5.73 14.04 6.78
CA GLU A 147 5.00 15.08 7.53
C GLU A 147 5.70 15.47 8.84
N GLY A 148 6.41 14.52 9.47
CA GLY A 148 7.03 14.64 10.78
C GLY A 148 8.48 15.15 10.77
N ALA A 149 9.10 15.41 9.62
CA ALA A 149 10.48 15.90 9.49
C ALA A 149 10.75 17.29 10.11
N THR A 150 9.79 17.87 10.85
CA THR A 150 9.97 19.10 11.62
C THR A 150 10.51 18.78 13.02
N ARG A 151 11.86 18.73 13.13
CA ARG A 151 12.74 18.86 14.32
C ARG A 151 12.18 18.36 15.68
N SER A 152 12.64 17.19 16.13
CA SER A 152 12.78 16.93 17.57
C SER A 152 14.11 17.51 18.06
N ARG A 153 14.09 18.52 18.92
CA ARG A 153 15.27 18.91 19.72
C ARG A 153 15.51 17.80 20.74
N GLU A 154 16.70 17.21 20.73
CA GLU A 154 17.18 16.33 21.79
C GLU A 154 17.21 17.12 23.11
N TYR A 155 16.59 16.56 24.14
CA TYR A 155 16.60 17.10 25.50
C TYR A 155 17.78 16.47 26.25
N ASP A 156 18.82 17.25 26.53
CA ASP A 156 19.96 16.83 27.35
C ASP A 156 19.59 16.93 28.84
N GLY A 157 19.19 15.80 29.40
CA GLY A 157 18.67 15.73 30.76
C GLY A 157 19.76 15.47 31.79
N ARG A 158 20.20 16.49 32.51
CA ARG A 158 20.79 16.37 33.87
C ARG A 158 20.58 17.64 34.71
N ALA A 159 19.54 17.65 35.54
CA ALA A 159 19.45 18.53 36.71
C ALA A 159 18.70 17.83 37.85
N LYS A 160 19.22 17.92 39.09
CA LYS A 160 18.57 17.43 40.31
C LYS A 160 17.45 18.40 40.69
N MET A 161 16.22 17.93 40.82
CA MET A 161 15.02 18.79 40.91
C MET A 161 14.21 18.53 42.19
N GLY A 162 13.79 19.61 42.86
CA GLY A 162 12.89 19.60 44.02
C GLY A 162 11.42 19.34 43.65
N VAL A 163 10.54 19.20 44.65
CA VAL A 163 9.14 18.77 44.46
C VAL A 163 8.35 19.66 43.48
N GLN A 164 8.53 20.99 43.53
CA GLN A 164 7.86 21.91 42.61
C GLN A 164 8.29 21.67 41.15
N SER A 165 9.59 21.50 40.92
CA SER A 165 10.12 21.20 39.58
C SER A 165 9.72 19.82 39.06
N ILE A 166 9.35 18.86 39.93
CA ILE A 166 8.76 17.58 39.50
C ILE A 166 7.33 17.81 38.98
N LEU A 167 6.54 18.65 39.65
CA LEU A 167 5.16 18.97 39.23
C LEU A 167 5.15 19.75 37.91
N ASP A 168 6.07 20.69 37.74
CA ASP A 168 6.20 21.47 36.50
C ASP A 168 6.64 20.56 35.33
N ALA A 169 7.61 19.68 35.55
CA ALA A 169 8.01 18.68 34.55
C ALA A 169 6.87 17.70 34.21
N ALA A 170 6.04 17.30 35.18
CA ALA A 170 4.88 16.44 34.93
C ALA A 170 3.80 17.16 34.09
N ARG A 171 3.61 18.47 34.30
CA ARG A 171 2.71 19.30 33.48
C ARG A 171 3.24 19.43 32.06
N GLU A 172 4.52 19.77 31.90
CA GLU A 172 5.17 19.86 30.59
C GLU A 172 5.09 18.52 29.82
N HIS A 173 5.33 17.40 30.49
CA HIS A 173 5.19 16.07 29.89
C HIS A 173 3.76 15.78 29.42
N ARG A 174 2.73 16.19 30.18
CA ARG A 174 1.33 16.04 29.77
C ARG A 174 0.99 16.89 28.55
N GLU A 175 1.47 18.14 28.51
CA GLU A 175 1.27 19.03 27.36
C GLU A 175 2.00 18.51 26.12
N MET A 176 3.26 18.07 26.25
CA MET A 176 4.00 17.42 25.16
C MET A 176 3.29 16.16 24.65
N ALA A 177 2.73 15.34 25.55
CA ALA A 177 1.96 14.17 25.18
C ALA A 177 0.64 14.53 24.46
N LYS A 178 -0.02 15.63 24.85
CA LYS A 178 -1.21 16.15 24.18
C LYS A 178 -0.86 16.68 22.79
N GLU A 179 0.18 17.51 22.69
CA GLU A 179 0.68 18.03 21.41
C GLU A 179 1.07 16.90 20.46
N GLY A 180 1.73 15.85 20.96
CA GLY A 180 2.06 14.65 20.20
C GLY A 180 0.82 13.92 19.67
N ARG A 181 -0.25 13.80 20.47
CA ARG A 181 -1.52 13.21 20.04
C ARG A 181 -2.21 14.08 18.99
N ASP A 182 -2.26 15.39 19.18
CA ASP A 182 -2.90 16.33 18.27
C ASP A 182 -2.18 16.36 16.91
N LYS A 183 -0.84 16.34 16.92
CA LYS A 183 -0.01 16.18 15.70
C LYS A 183 -0.32 14.87 14.98
N MET A 184 -0.39 13.76 15.70
CA MET A 184 -0.71 12.46 15.11
C MET A 184 -2.12 12.44 14.50
N ALA A 185 -3.11 13.03 15.19
CA ALA A 185 -4.47 13.14 14.68
C ALA A 185 -4.52 13.97 13.38
N ALA A 186 -3.77 15.07 13.31
CA ALA A 186 -3.65 15.89 12.11
C ALA A 186 -3.02 15.11 10.93
N ILE A 187 -1.94 14.36 11.19
CA ILE A 187 -1.30 13.52 10.16
C ILE A 187 -2.26 12.43 9.66
N LEU A 188 -2.99 11.78 10.57
CA LEU A 188 -3.99 10.77 10.21
C LEU A 188 -5.13 11.37 9.38
N ALA A 189 -5.60 12.58 9.71
CA ALA A 189 -6.62 13.28 8.93
C ALA A 189 -6.12 13.59 7.52
N LYS A 190 -4.88 14.08 7.37
CA LYS A 190 -4.25 14.36 6.07
C LYS A 190 -4.06 13.09 5.23
N TRP A 191 -3.69 11.98 5.87
CA TRP A 191 -3.59 10.67 5.23
C TRP A 191 -4.95 10.21 4.67
N LYS A 192 -6.01 10.25 5.48
CA LYS A 192 -7.37 9.87 5.06
C LYS A 192 -7.89 10.77 3.94
N GLU A 193 -7.60 12.06 3.99
CA GLU A 193 -7.91 13.00 2.91
C GLU A 193 -7.23 12.60 1.60
N THR A 194 -5.94 12.28 1.67
CA THR A 194 -5.14 11.86 0.51
C THR A 194 -5.69 10.55 -0.08
N GLN A 195 -6.04 9.58 0.76
CA GLN A 195 -6.68 8.33 0.32
C GLN A 195 -7.99 8.60 -0.43
N ARG A 196 -8.84 9.48 0.10
CA ARG A 196 -10.10 9.84 -0.54
C ARG A 196 -9.87 10.50 -1.89
N ARG A 197 -8.92 11.43 -1.97
CA ARG A 197 -8.56 12.13 -3.21
C ARG A 197 -8.07 11.16 -4.30
N GLU A 198 -7.16 10.25 -3.95
CA GLU A 198 -6.65 9.24 -4.91
C GLU A 198 -7.75 8.26 -5.33
N PHE A 199 -8.65 7.89 -4.41
CA PHE A 199 -9.79 7.03 -4.73
C PHE A 199 -10.78 7.73 -5.68
N GLU A 200 -11.14 8.97 -5.42
CA GLU A 200 -12.03 9.75 -6.30
C GLU A 200 -11.40 10.03 -7.67
N LYS A 201 -10.08 10.24 -7.72
CA LYS A 201 -9.33 10.30 -8.98
C LYS A 201 -9.47 8.99 -9.77
N ALA A 202 -9.32 7.84 -9.10
CA ALA A 202 -9.49 6.52 -9.72
C ALA A 202 -10.91 6.35 -10.29
N LYS A 203 -11.94 6.69 -9.52
CA LYS A 203 -13.35 6.62 -9.95
C LYS A 203 -13.60 7.44 -11.21
N ARG A 204 -13.07 8.67 -11.26
CA ARG A 204 -13.15 9.53 -12.44
C ARG A 204 -12.46 8.90 -13.65
N GLN A 205 -11.24 8.38 -13.47
CA GLN A 205 -10.49 7.73 -14.56
C GLN A 205 -11.20 6.48 -15.09
N MET A 206 -11.90 5.74 -14.24
CA MET A 206 -12.64 4.54 -14.65
C MET A 206 -14.06 4.86 -15.17
N GLY A 207 -14.54 6.10 -15.04
CA GLY A 207 -15.90 6.48 -15.39
C GLY A 207 -16.97 5.81 -14.52
N VAL A 208 -16.67 5.57 -13.23
CA VAL A 208 -17.63 4.96 -12.29
C VAL A 208 -18.33 6.06 -11.49
N HIS A 209 -19.60 6.29 -11.81
CA HIS A 209 -20.52 7.07 -10.99
C HIS A 209 -21.23 6.11 -10.03
N LEU A 210 -20.77 6.05 -8.78
CA LEU A 210 -21.60 5.49 -7.71
C LEU A 210 -22.70 6.53 -7.46
N LEU A 211 -23.97 6.16 -7.64
CA LEU A 211 -25.09 7.06 -7.33
C LEU A 211 -24.98 7.47 -5.86
N GLY A 212 -25.01 8.78 -5.58
CA GLY A 212 -24.85 9.33 -4.23
C GLY A 212 -25.87 8.80 -3.23
#